data_AF-A0A4P2PZR5-F1
#
_entry.id   AF-A0A4P2PZR5-F1
#
_cell.length_a   1.000
_cell.length_b   1.000
_cell.length_c   1.000
_cell.angle_alpha   90.00
_cell.angle_beta   90.00
_cell.angle_gamma   90.00
#
_symmetry.space_group_name_H-M   'P 1'
#
loop_
_entity.id
_entity.type
_entity.pdbx_description
1 polymer ?
#
loop_
_entity_poly.entity_id
_entity_poly.type
_entity_poly.pdbx_seq_one_letter_code
_entity_poly.pdbx_strand_id
1 'polypeptide(L)'
;MSNDSFSSAPPGGSEREGGQGPYGFLVKVDGAPPLWCREVRGFHRAAVAAADPDAMPPAQLVLVGLDEATRAWLAAWAEDSEQVRRTLTIRRLLDDREATAVVTLASYGYGVETALAVESIAVRAGEGPAAILRSGVHTKEEIDAMLAVLATALPEGEETSWFVHV
;
A
#
# COMPACT_ATOMS: atom_id res chain seq x y z
N MET A 1 -25.94 -60.68 20.60
CA MET A 1 -26.31 -59.42 19.93
C MET A 1 -25.49 -58.33 20.59
N SER A 2 -24.33 -58.03 20.00
CA SER A 2 -23.37 -57.05 20.52
C SER A 2 -23.39 -55.81 19.62
N ASN A 3 -23.31 -54.66 20.27
CA ASN A 3 -23.70 -53.34 19.79
C ASN A 3 -22.49 -52.62 19.18
N ASP A 4 -22.46 -52.39 17.87
CA ASP A 4 -21.48 -51.54 17.21
C ASP A 4 -21.98 -50.09 17.19
N SER A 5 -21.46 -49.27 18.10
CA SER A 5 -21.62 -47.81 18.05
C SER A 5 -20.42 -47.20 17.34
N PHE A 6 -20.54 -46.99 16.02
CA PHE A 6 -19.65 -46.09 15.29
C PHE A 6 -20.14 -44.66 15.48
N SER A 7 -19.45 -43.90 16.32
CA SER A 7 -19.50 -42.44 16.30
C SER A 7 -18.06 -41.93 16.23
N SER A 8 -17.69 -41.38 15.09
CA SER A 8 -16.45 -40.62 14.93
C SER A 8 -16.79 -39.34 14.19
N ALA A 9 -16.51 -38.24 14.88
CA ALA A 9 -16.83 -36.86 14.55
C ALA A 9 -16.35 -36.42 13.15
N PRO A 10 -16.94 -35.34 12.57
CA PRO A 10 -16.44 -34.78 11.33
C PRO A 10 -15.02 -34.24 11.51
N PRO A 11 -14.17 -34.26 10.47
CA PRO A 11 -12.85 -33.65 10.57
C PRO A 11 -13.06 -32.14 10.68
N GLY A 12 -12.78 -31.61 11.87
CA GLY A 12 -12.50 -30.20 12.04
C GLY A 12 -11.38 -29.86 11.06
N GLY A 13 -11.70 -29.04 10.06
CA GLY A 13 -10.74 -28.39 9.19
C GLY A 13 -9.86 -27.52 10.06
N SER A 14 -8.84 -28.14 10.63
CA SER A 14 -7.78 -27.47 11.32
C SER A 14 -7.10 -26.59 10.28
N GLU A 15 -7.33 -25.28 10.39
CA GLU A 15 -6.41 -24.23 9.96
C GLU A 15 -5.06 -24.52 10.61
N ARG A 16 -4.33 -25.50 10.05
CA ARG A 16 -3.02 -25.88 10.53
C ARG A 16 -2.03 -24.89 9.97
N GLU A 17 -1.47 -24.17 10.94
CA GLU A 17 -0.03 -24.01 11.07
C GLU A 17 0.55 -23.09 10.01
N GLY A 18 0.55 -21.81 10.36
CA GLY A 18 1.52 -20.84 9.90
C GLY A 18 2.92 -21.40 10.13
N GLY A 19 3.45 -22.08 9.11
CA GLY A 19 4.88 -22.25 8.96
C GLY A 19 5.48 -20.85 9.04
N GLN A 20 6.32 -20.63 10.04
CA GLN A 20 7.16 -19.45 10.12
C GLN A 20 8.18 -19.56 8.98
N GLY A 21 7.72 -19.24 7.77
CA GLY A 21 8.54 -19.23 6.57
C GLY A 21 9.61 -18.14 6.68
N PRO A 22 10.50 -18.00 5.69
CA PRO A 22 11.55 -17.00 5.69
C PRO A 22 11.04 -15.54 5.62
N TYR A 23 9.72 -15.32 5.74
CA TYR A 23 9.05 -14.05 5.54
C TYR A 23 8.73 -13.39 6.88
N GLY A 24 9.10 -12.12 7.02
CA GLY A 24 8.75 -11.30 8.18
C GLY A 24 7.51 -10.45 7.96
N PHE A 25 7.04 -10.34 6.71
CA PHE A 25 5.99 -9.40 6.31
C PHE A 25 5.03 -10.01 5.29
N LEU A 26 3.77 -9.61 5.43
CA LEU A 26 2.68 -9.85 4.49
C LEU A 26 2.21 -8.50 3.96
N VAL A 27 2.13 -8.35 2.65
CA VAL A 27 1.60 -7.18 1.97
C VAL A 27 0.31 -7.56 1.26
N LYS A 28 -0.76 -6.82 1.56
CA LYS A 28 -2.08 -6.98 0.94
C LYS A 28 -2.36 -5.80 0.03
N VAL A 29 -2.89 -6.10 -1.14
CA VAL A 29 -3.34 -5.13 -2.15
C VAL A 29 -4.71 -5.59 -2.62
N ASP A 30 -5.63 -4.66 -2.82
CA ASP A 30 -6.95 -5.02 -3.32
C ASP A 30 -6.84 -5.69 -4.70
N GLY A 31 -7.57 -6.79 -4.89
CA GLY A 31 -7.52 -7.61 -6.10
C GLY A 31 -6.23 -8.40 -6.36
N ALA A 32 -5.21 -8.33 -5.48
CA ALA A 32 -3.97 -9.07 -5.63
C ALA A 32 -3.90 -10.31 -4.71
N PRO A 33 -3.14 -11.35 -5.09
CA PRO A 33 -2.80 -12.40 -4.14
C PRO A 33 -1.98 -11.84 -2.96
N PRO A 34 -1.95 -12.52 -1.80
CA PRO A 34 -1.10 -12.11 -0.69
C PRO A 34 0.38 -12.11 -1.12
N LEU A 35 1.06 -10.99 -0.88
CA LEU A 35 2.44 -10.78 -1.30
C LEU A 35 3.37 -10.91 -0.09
N TRP A 36 4.46 -11.67 -0.22
CA TRP A 36 5.36 -12.00 0.88
C TRP A 36 6.74 -11.39 0.68
N CYS A 37 7.29 -10.86 1.78
CA CYS A 37 8.67 -10.41 1.81
C CYS A 37 9.31 -10.67 3.18
N ARG A 38 10.63 -10.83 3.17
CA ARG A 38 11.41 -11.05 4.39
C ARG A 38 11.44 -9.80 5.26
N GLU A 39 11.62 -8.64 4.63
CA GLU A 39 11.81 -7.38 5.33
C GLU A 39 11.21 -6.22 4.54
N VAL A 40 10.64 -5.25 5.26
CA VAL A 40 10.25 -3.95 4.74
C VAL A 40 11.03 -2.87 5.47
N ARG A 41 12.04 -2.30 4.82
CA ARG A 41 12.80 -1.17 5.39
C ARG A 41 11.92 0.07 5.40
N GLY A 42 12.02 0.87 6.45
CA GLY A 42 11.14 2.03 6.70
C GLY A 42 9.83 1.69 7.40
N PHE A 43 9.47 0.42 7.56
CA PHE A 43 8.21 0.00 8.18
C PHE A 43 8.01 0.54 9.60
N HIS A 44 9.08 0.59 10.41
CA HIS A 44 8.96 1.12 11.78
C HIS A 44 8.39 2.55 11.79
N ARG A 45 8.88 3.43 10.90
CA ARG A 45 8.36 4.79 10.78
C ARG A 45 6.93 4.81 10.24
N ALA A 46 6.60 3.96 9.27
CA ALA A 46 5.23 3.84 8.75
C ALA A 46 4.26 3.39 9.86
N ALA A 47 4.64 2.41 10.68
CA ALA A 47 3.82 1.92 11.77
C ALA A 47 3.68 2.92 12.93
N VAL A 48 4.65 3.83 13.12
CA VAL A 48 4.51 4.98 14.03
C VAL A 48 3.54 6.00 13.44
N ALA A 49 3.72 6.40 12.19
CA ALA A 49 2.82 7.35 11.50
C ALA A 49 1.37 6.84 11.37
N ALA A 50 1.17 5.52 11.30
CA ALA A 50 -0.16 4.92 11.30
C ALA A 50 -0.88 5.02 12.67
N ALA A 51 -0.12 5.18 13.76
CA ALA A 51 -0.63 5.29 15.12
C ALA A 51 -0.67 6.73 15.63
N ASP A 52 0.15 7.61 15.05
CA ASP A 52 0.28 9.02 15.44
C ASP A 52 0.21 9.92 14.18
N PRO A 53 -0.87 10.72 14.01
CA PRO A 53 -1.06 11.58 12.84
C PRO A 53 -0.06 12.74 12.74
N ASP A 54 0.64 13.07 13.83
CA ASP A 54 1.66 14.12 13.85
C ASP A 54 3.07 13.58 13.56
N ALA A 55 3.23 12.25 13.52
CA ALA A 55 4.48 11.63 13.16
C ALA A 55 4.74 11.68 11.64
N MET A 56 5.98 12.01 11.28
CA MET A 56 6.41 12.06 9.89
C MET A 56 6.46 10.65 9.27
N PRO A 57 5.73 10.40 8.16
CA PRO A 57 5.84 9.13 7.45
C PRO A 57 7.23 8.97 6.81
N PRO A 58 7.69 7.73 6.58
CA PRO A 58 8.90 7.51 5.79
C PRO A 58 8.64 7.97 4.36
N ALA A 59 9.63 8.57 3.69
CA ALA A 59 9.51 8.95 2.28
C ALA A 59 9.47 7.72 1.35
N GLN A 60 10.03 6.59 1.80
CA GLN A 60 10.17 5.38 0.99
C GLN A 60 10.08 4.12 1.85
N LEU A 61 9.55 3.05 1.27
CA LEU A 61 9.61 1.69 1.78
C LEU A 61 10.40 0.83 0.80
N VAL A 62 11.27 -0.05 1.31
CA VAL A 62 12.04 -0.98 0.46
C VAL A 62 11.65 -2.41 0.81
N LEU A 63 11.22 -3.16 -0.20
CA LEU A 63 10.83 -4.56 -0.07
C LEU A 63 12.03 -5.47 -0.32
N VAL A 64 12.35 -6.35 0.63
CA VAL A 64 13.54 -7.22 0.57
C VAL A 64 13.14 -8.67 0.75
N GLY A 65 13.77 -9.56 -0.05
CA GLY A 65 13.51 -11.00 0.01
C GLY A 65 12.09 -11.36 -0.45
N LEU A 66 11.71 -10.81 -1.60
CA LEU A 66 10.44 -11.09 -2.28
C LEU A 66 10.35 -12.54 -2.74
N ASP A 67 9.20 -13.16 -2.53
CA ASP A 67 8.87 -14.43 -3.15
C ASP A 67 8.54 -14.27 -4.65
N GLU A 68 8.39 -15.40 -5.35
CA GLU A 68 8.18 -15.40 -6.79
C GLU A 68 6.85 -14.74 -7.19
N ALA A 69 5.79 -15.02 -6.45
CA ALA A 69 4.48 -14.42 -6.69
C ALA A 69 4.52 -12.90 -6.55
N THR A 70 5.23 -12.39 -5.54
CA THR A 70 5.40 -10.95 -5.33
C THR A 70 6.21 -10.30 -6.43
N ARG A 71 7.28 -10.96 -6.92
CA ARG A 71 8.07 -10.45 -8.06
C ARG A 71 7.23 -10.39 -9.33
N ALA A 72 6.47 -11.43 -9.63
CA ALA A 72 5.60 -11.45 -10.80
C ALA A 72 4.55 -10.33 -10.75
N TRP A 73 3.94 -10.12 -9.58
CA TRP A 73 2.97 -9.04 -9.40
C TRP A 73 3.61 -7.64 -9.53
N LEU A 74 4.79 -7.42 -8.95
CA LEU A 74 5.52 -6.15 -9.08
C LEU A 74 5.96 -5.89 -10.52
N ALA A 75 6.32 -6.92 -11.28
CA ALA A 75 6.63 -6.79 -12.70
C ALA A 75 5.40 -6.31 -13.49
N ALA A 76 4.22 -6.85 -13.19
CA ALA A 76 2.98 -6.39 -13.82
C ALA A 76 2.65 -4.94 -13.44
N TRP A 77 2.86 -4.56 -12.18
CA TRP A 77 2.66 -3.16 -11.75
C TRP A 77 3.66 -2.20 -12.39
N ALA A 78 4.92 -2.60 -12.59
CA ALA A 78 5.92 -1.75 -13.24
C ALA A 78 5.55 -1.33 -14.67
N GLU A 79 4.77 -2.16 -15.37
CA GLU A 79 4.28 -1.90 -16.73
C GLU A 79 2.88 -1.28 -16.76
N ASP A 80 2.24 -1.08 -15.60
CA ASP A 80 0.87 -0.58 -15.49
C ASP A 80 0.86 0.95 -15.46
N SER A 81 0.61 1.55 -16.62
CA SER A 81 0.46 2.99 -16.77
C SER A 81 -0.91 3.53 -16.34
N GLU A 82 -1.91 2.67 -16.19
CA GLU A 82 -3.28 3.08 -15.82
C GLU A 82 -3.42 3.21 -14.31
N GLN A 83 -2.79 2.31 -13.55
CA GLN A 83 -2.84 2.27 -12.10
C GLN A 83 -1.44 2.31 -11.48
N VAL A 84 -0.79 3.47 -11.61
CA VAL A 84 0.56 3.74 -11.08
C VAL A 84 0.56 3.79 -9.54
N ARG A 85 -0.49 4.36 -8.93
CA ARG A 85 -0.68 4.43 -7.47
C ARG A 85 -1.42 3.21 -6.95
N ARG A 86 -0.94 2.65 -5.83
CA ARG A 86 -1.63 1.54 -5.15
C ARG A 86 -1.68 1.75 -3.64
N THR A 87 -2.76 1.30 -3.04
CA THR A 87 -2.92 1.22 -1.58
C THR A 87 -2.47 -0.16 -1.12
N LEU A 88 -1.46 -0.20 -0.26
CA LEU A 88 -0.92 -1.43 0.32
C LEU A 88 -1.19 -1.46 1.82
N THR A 89 -1.60 -2.61 2.34
CA THR A 89 -1.58 -2.88 3.78
C THR A 89 -0.43 -3.82 4.10
N ILE A 90 0.53 -3.34 4.88
CA ILE A 90 1.74 -4.07 5.24
C ILE A 90 1.61 -4.52 6.69
N ARG A 91 1.66 -5.83 6.93
CA ARG A 91 1.64 -6.45 8.25
C ARG A 91 2.99 -7.08 8.56
N ARG A 92 3.57 -6.74 9.72
CA ARG A 92 4.73 -7.44 10.28
C ARG A 92 4.25 -8.66 11.05
N LEU A 93 4.76 -9.84 10.69
CA LEU A 93 4.26 -11.11 11.23
C LEU A 93 4.76 -11.42 12.63
N LEU A 94 5.86 -10.78 13.07
CA LEU A 94 6.43 -11.00 14.40
C LEU A 94 5.53 -10.46 15.52
N ASP A 95 4.81 -9.36 15.26
CA ASP A 95 4.06 -8.62 16.28
C ASP A 95 2.73 -8.04 15.79
N ASP A 96 2.26 -8.50 14.63
CA ASP A 96 1.00 -8.11 13.99
C ASP A 96 0.77 -6.59 13.83
N ARG A 97 1.84 -5.79 13.86
CA ARG A 97 1.73 -4.36 13.54
C ARG A 97 1.40 -4.20 12.06
N GLU A 98 0.49 -3.28 11.78
CA GLU A 98 0.04 -2.96 10.43
C GLU A 98 0.19 -1.48 10.13
N ALA A 99 0.48 -1.17 8.88
CA ALA A 99 0.38 0.16 8.31
C ALA A 99 -0.20 0.06 6.90
N THR A 100 -1.18 0.92 6.62
CA THR A 100 -1.75 1.06 5.27
C THR A 100 -1.17 2.32 4.63
N ALA A 101 -0.64 2.19 3.43
CA ALA A 101 0.07 3.25 2.73
C ALA A 101 -0.45 3.39 1.30
N VAL A 102 -0.59 4.63 0.83
CA VAL A 102 -0.66 4.92 -0.60
C VAL A 102 0.77 5.09 -1.09
N VAL A 103 1.12 4.32 -2.11
CA VAL A 103 2.47 4.29 -2.65
C VAL A 103 2.48 4.27 -4.17
N THR A 104 3.60 4.71 -4.73
CA THR A 104 3.96 4.53 -6.13
C THR A 104 5.24 3.70 -6.21
N LEU A 105 5.34 2.81 -7.19
CA LEU A 105 6.56 2.04 -7.44
C LEU A 105 7.67 2.98 -7.92
N ALA A 106 8.69 3.20 -7.09
CA ALA A 106 9.78 4.14 -7.37
C ALA A 106 10.94 3.47 -8.10
N SER A 107 11.21 2.21 -7.80
CA SER A 107 12.25 1.43 -8.48
C SER A 107 11.91 -0.05 -8.48
N TYR A 108 12.15 -0.69 -9.62
CA TYR A 108 12.02 -2.13 -9.81
C TYR A 108 12.93 -2.56 -10.97
N GLY A 109 13.62 -3.70 -10.82
CA GLY A 109 14.49 -4.24 -11.86
C GLY A 109 15.59 -5.14 -11.34
N TYR A 110 16.32 -5.77 -12.26
CA TYR A 110 17.44 -6.64 -11.91
C TYR A 110 18.58 -5.85 -11.25
N GLY A 111 19.02 -6.30 -10.08
CA GLY A 111 20.11 -5.67 -9.32
C GLY A 111 19.74 -4.35 -8.63
N VAL A 112 18.48 -3.92 -8.71
CA VAL A 112 17.97 -2.69 -8.08
C VAL A 112 17.05 -3.07 -6.92
N GLU A 113 17.14 -2.33 -5.81
CA GLU A 113 16.21 -2.51 -4.70
C GLU A 113 14.78 -2.16 -5.13
N THR A 114 13.81 -3.01 -4.80
CA THR A 114 12.40 -2.71 -5.03
C THR A 114 11.95 -1.68 -4.01
N ALA A 115 11.69 -0.46 -4.46
CA ALA A 115 11.37 0.65 -3.59
C ALA A 115 10.03 1.31 -3.95
N LEU A 116 9.31 1.72 -2.92
CA LEU A 116 7.99 2.31 -2.99
C LEU A 116 8.06 3.73 -2.42
N ALA A 117 7.77 4.73 -3.24
CA ALA A 117 7.59 6.10 -2.77
C ALA A 117 6.29 6.17 -1.96
N VAL A 118 6.37 6.66 -0.72
CA VAL A 118 5.22 6.79 0.16
C VAL A 118 4.63 8.17 -0.02
N GLU A 119 3.37 8.21 -0.43
CA GLU A 119 2.62 9.45 -0.60
C GLU A 119 1.82 9.80 0.65
N SER A 120 1.22 8.77 1.27
CA SER A 120 0.49 8.94 2.53
C SER A 120 0.41 7.63 3.31
N ILE A 121 0.26 7.75 4.63
CA ILE A 121 -0.04 6.65 5.53
C ILE A 121 -1.45 6.89 6.09
N ALA A 122 -2.29 5.86 6.05
CA ALA A 122 -3.59 5.91 6.69
C ALA A 122 -3.41 5.76 8.22
N VAL A 123 -4.09 6.61 8.96
CA VAL A 123 -4.10 6.54 10.42
C VAL A 123 -5.31 5.71 10.84
N ARG A 124 -5.12 4.80 11.80
CA ARG A 124 -6.26 4.09 12.39
C ARG A 124 -7.15 5.10 13.11
N ALA A 125 -8.29 5.44 12.51
CA ALA A 125 -9.36 6.09 13.25
C ALA A 125 -9.91 5.06 14.26
N GLY A 126 -10.08 5.43 15.53
CA GLY A 126 -10.84 4.59 16.47
C GLY A 126 -12.24 4.29 15.90
N GLU A 127 -12.78 3.09 16.15
CA GLU A 127 -14.11 2.55 15.73
C GLU A 127 -14.69 3.04 14.38
N GLY A 128 -13.84 3.43 13.43
CA GLY A 128 -14.25 4.06 12.18
C GLY A 128 -13.30 3.70 11.04
N PRO A 129 -13.72 3.92 9.78
CA PRO A 129 -12.89 3.62 8.63
C PRO A 129 -11.57 4.41 8.69
N ALA A 130 -10.45 3.74 8.41
CA ALA A 130 -9.14 4.36 8.34
C ALA A 130 -9.18 5.54 7.36
N ALA A 131 -8.89 6.74 7.85
CA ALA A 131 -8.89 7.94 7.04
C ALA A 131 -7.47 8.24 6.55
N ILE A 132 -7.33 8.53 5.26
CA ILE A 132 -6.09 9.09 4.70
C ILE A 132 -6.05 10.55 5.13
N LEU A 133 -5.27 10.87 6.17
CA LEU A 133 -5.32 12.19 6.82
C LEU A 133 -4.46 13.26 6.15
N ARG A 134 -3.58 12.88 5.23
CA ARG A 134 -2.65 13.77 4.53
C ARG A 134 -2.56 13.37 3.06
N SER A 135 -3.55 13.72 2.25
CA SER A 135 -3.37 13.72 0.79
C SER A 135 -2.91 15.12 0.40
N GLY A 136 -1.63 15.28 0.04
CA GLY A 136 -1.16 16.48 -0.66
C GLY A 136 -1.61 16.53 -2.13
N VAL A 137 -2.52 15.65 -2.53
CA VAL A 137 -2.89 15.39 -3.92
C VAL A 137 -4.40 15.50 -4.06
N HIS A 138 -4.83 16.56 -4.75
CA HIS A 138 -6.17 16.72 -5.27
C HIS A 138 -6.40 15.68 -6.38
N THR A 139 -7.61 15.16 -6.53
CA THR A 139 -7.90 14.27 -7.67
C THR A 139 -7.75 15.03 -8.97
N LYS A 140 -7.51 14.32 -10.08
CA LYS A 140 -7.41 14.96 -11.40
C LYS A 140 -8.70 15.73 -11.72
N GLU A 141 -9.84 15.21 -11.31
CA GLU A 141 -11.15 15.84 -11.49
C GLU A 141 -11.28 17.13 -10.66
N GLU A 142 -10.74 17.16 -9.44
CA GLU A 142 -10.71 18.36 -8.59
C GLU A 142 -9.78 19.44 -9.16
N ILE A 143 -8.63 19.03 -9.70
CA ILE A 143 -7.70 19.93 -10.39
C ILE A 143 -8.32 20.47 -11.68
N ASP A 144 -8.92 19.61 -12.50
CA ASP A 144 -9.55 19.99 -13.77
C ASP A 144 -10.76 20.93 -13.52
N ALA A 145 -11.54 20.68 -12.46
CA ALA A 145 -12.63 21.56 -12.04
C ALA A 145 -12.12 22.92 -11.56
N MET A 146 -11.04 22.95 -10.77
CA MET A 146 -10.42 24.20 -10.33
C MET A 146 -9.82 24.99 -11.50
N LEU A 147 -9.18 24.32 -12.44
CA LEU A 147 -8.66 24.94 -13.66
C LEU A 147 -9.78 25.51 -14.54
N ALA A 148 -10.92 24.83 -14.65
CA ALA A 148 -12.09 25.33 -15.37
C ALA A 148 -12.69 26.59 -14.71
N VAL A 149 -12.70 26.65 -13.38
CA VAL A 149 -13.12 27.85 -12.63
C VAL A 149 -12.13 29.00 -12.84
N LEU A 150 -10.82 28.75 -12.82
CA LEU A 150 -9.80 29.78 -13.07
C LEU A 150 -9.83 30.30 -14.52
N ALA A 151 -10.07 29.41 -15.49
CA ALA A 151 -10.19 29.78 -16.90
C ALA A 151 -11.42 30.68 -17.19
N THR A 152 -12.49 30.53 -16.41
CA THR A 152 -13.70 31.37 -16.53
C THR A 152 -13.63 32.65 -15.68
N ALA A 153 -12.69 32.72 -14.74
CA ALA A 153 -12.47 33.89 -13.88
C ALA A 153 -11.47 34.91 -14.46
N LEU A 154 -10.79 34.60 -15.57
CA LEU A 154 -9.93 35.54 -16.28
C LEU A 154 -10.79 36.44 -17.19
N PRO A 155 -10.82 37.77 -16.98
CA PRO A 155 -11.44 38.66 -17.95
C PRO A 155 -10.67 38.58 -19.28
N GLU A 156 -11.38 38.48 -20.40
CA GLU A 156 -10.76 38.47 -21.73
C GLU A 156 -9.89 39.73 -21.90
N GLY A 157 -8.58 39.54 -21.95
CA GLY A 157 -7.62 40.59 -22.28
C GLY A 157 -6.54 40.81 -21.22
N GLU A 158 -5.70 39.80 -20.98
CA GLU A 158 -4.26 40.04 -20.78
C GLU A 158 -3.51 38.72 -21.01
N GLU A 159 -2.90 38.59 -22.19
CA GLU A 159 -1.87 37.59 -22.46
C GLU A 159 -0.72 37.81 -21.47
N THR A 160 -0.75 37.10 -20.35
CA THR A 160 0.43 37.05 -19.47
C THR A 160 1.25 35.83 -19.83
N SER A 161 2.35 36.12 -20.51
CA SER A 161 3.53 35.29 -20.69
C SER A 161 4.03 34.75 -19.33
N TRP A 162 3.89 33.45 -19.09
CA TRP A 162 4.45 32.78 -17.91
C TRP A 162 5.58 31.78 -18.24
N PHE A 163 6.12 31.78 -19.46
CA PHE A 163 7.33 31.00 -19.78
C PHE A 163 8.56 31.88 -19.90
N VAL A 164 9.13 32.31 -18.77
CA VAL A 164 10.51 32.79 -18.70
C VAL A 164 11.15 32.41 -17.36
N HIS A 165 12.14 31.50 -17.43
CA HIS A 165 13.15 31.13 -16.43
C HIS A 165 12.63 30.48 -15.12
N VAL A 166 13.03 29.25 -14.77
CA VAL A 166 14.40 28.78 -14.43
C VAL A 166 14.60 27.32 -14.84
#